data_AF-A0A1B6ENZ7-F1
#
_entry.id   AF-A0A1B6ENZ7-F1
#
_cell.length_a   1.000
_cell.length_b   1.000
_cell.length_c   1.000
_cell.angle_alpha   90.00
_cell.angle_beta   90.00
_cell.angle_gamma   90.00
#
_symmetry.space_group_name_H-M   'P 1'
#
loop_
_entity.id
_entity.type
_entity.pdbx_description
1 polymer ?
#
loop_
_entity_poly.entity_id
_entity_poly.type
_entity_poly.pdbx_seq_one_letter_code
_entity_poly.pdbx_strand_id
1 'polypeptide(L)'
;NELSLNEEDYYILANGKRVSDNATIESSVLHIVPRLVGGKGGFGSMLRAIGAQIEKTTNREACRDLSGRRLRDVNEEKRLKKLLAQKKELLKRKAENRRNKLKRMTEQP
;
A
#
# COMPACT_ATOMS: atom_id res chain seq x y z
N ASN A 1 -38.90 31.25 -21.62
CA ASN A 1 -37.98 30.21 -21.14
C ASN A 1 -37.80 30.34 -19.64
N GLU A 2 -38.83 30.01 -18.88
CA GLU A 2 -38.69 29.82 -17.43
C GLU A 2 -38.34 28.36 -17.21
N LEU A 3 -37.19 28.11 -16.57
CA LEU A 3 -36.79 26.77 -16.17
C LEU A 3 -37.72 26.35 -15.02
N SER A 4 -38.72 25.50 -15.31
CA SER A 4 -39.65 24.91 -14.35
C SER A 4 -38.94 23.89 -13.44
N LEU A 5 -37.98 24.36 -12.63
CA LEU A 5 -37.21 23.52 -11.71
C LEU A 5 -37.92 23.46 -10.36
N ASN A 6 -38.32 22.27 -9.91
CA ASN A 6 -38.83 22.10 -8.55
C ASN A 6 -37.66 22.09 -7.56
N GLU A 7 -37.86 22.63 -6.37
CA GLU A 7 -36.84 22.65 -5.29
C GLU A 7 -36.41 21.23 -4.86
N GLU A 8 -37.30 20.24 -5.07
CA GLU A 8 -37.03 18.83 -4.80
C GLU A 8 -36.11 18.17 -5.84
N ASP A 9 -35.85 18.82 -6.98
CA ASP A 9 -35.04 18.28 -8.08
C ASP A 9 -33.57 18.69 -7.99
N TYR A 10 -33.18 19.55 -7.04
CA TYR A 10 -31.78 19.98 -6.90
C TYR A 10 -31.41 20.33 -5.45
N TYR A 11 -30.11 20.54 -5.22
CA TYR A 11 -29.60 21.19 -4.00
C TYR A 11 -28.43 22.10 -4.36
N ILE A 12 -28.17 23.09 -3.51
CA ILE A 12 -27.13 24.08 -3.73
C ILE A 12 -25.93 23.79 -2.83
N LEU A 13 -24.73 23.89 -3.39
CA LEU A 13 -23.47 23.85 -2.66
C LEU A 13 -22.78 25.21 -2.71
N ALA A 14 -22.27 25.67 -1.57
CA ALA A 14 -21.33 26.79 -1.47
C ALA A 14 -20.06 26.27 -0.80
N ASN A 15 -18.90 26.46 -1.43
CA ASN A 15 -17.61 25.96 -0.93
C ASN A 15 -17.63 24.46 -0.56
N GLY A 16 -18.33 23.65 -1.37
CA GLY A 16 -18.48 22.20 -1.16
C GLY A 16 -19.42 21.78 -0.04
N LYS A 17 -20.08 22.71 0.66
CA LYS A 17 -21.08 22.42 1.71
C LYS A 17 -22.48 22.74 1.24
N ARG A 18 -23.46 21.95 1.69
CA ARG A 18 -24.87 22.17 1.37
C ARG A 18 -25.39 23.42 2.04
N VAL A 19 -25.99 24.28 1.24
CA VAL A 19 -26.63 25.53 1.67
C VAL A 19 -28.01 25.19 2.24
N SER A 20 -28.36 25.81 3.37
CA SER A 20 -29.71 25.78 3.94
C SER A 20 -30.54 26.95 3.44
N ASP A 21 -31.86 26.82 3.47
CA ASP A 21 -32.81 27.73 2.81
C ASP A 21 -32.71 29.19 3.28
N ASN A 22 -32.17 29.43 4.49
CA ASN A 22 -31.99 30.77 5.09
C ASN A 22 -30.51 31.17 5.27
N ALA A 23 -29.57 30.52 4.58
CA ALA A 23 -28.16 30.85 4.73
C ALA A 23 -27.81 32.15 3.98
N THR A 24 -27.23 33.12 4.70
CA THR A 24 -26.55 34.25 4.05
C THR A 24 -25.21 33.76 3.53
N ILE A 25 -25.04 33.78 2.21
CA ILE A 25 -23.79 33.39 1.57
C ILE A 25 -23.09 34.68 1.11
N GLU A 26 -21.85 34.85 1.53
CA GLU A 26 -20.96 35.87 0.97
C GLU A 26 -20.72 35.58 -0.53
N SER A 27 -20.20 36.57 -1.26
CA SER A 27 -19.90 36.44 -2.70
C SER A 27 -19.01 35.22 -2.97
N SER A 28 -19.62 34.12 -3.41
CA SER A 28 -18.96 32.83 -3.61
C SER A 28 -19.59 32.07 -4.78
N VAL A 29 -18.85 31.09 -5.30
CA VAL A 29 -19.34 30.25 -6.39
C VAL A 29 -20.37 29.26 -5.84
N LEU A 30 -21.57 29.32 -6.40
CA LEU A 30 -22.65 28.38 -6.09
C LEU A 30 -22.71 27.29 -7.14
N HIS A 31 -22.85 26.04 -6.70
CA HIS A 31 -23.10 24.91 -7.57
C HIS A 31 -24.54 24.41 -7.37
N ILE A 32 -25.33 24.44 -8.43
CA ILE A 32 -26.65 23.82 -8.46
C ILE A 32 -26.46 22.38 -8.90
N VAL A 33 -26.76 21.43 -8.01
CA VAL A 33 -26.56 20.01 -8.27
C VAL A 33 -27.94 19.34 -8.42
N PRO A 34 -28.28 18.82 -9.61
CA PRO A 34 -29.53 18.09 -9.79
C PRO A 34 -29.52 16.82 -8.93
N ARG A 35 -30.66 16.53 -8.33
CA ARG A 35 -30.94 15.29 -7.62
C ARG A 35 -31.27 14.24 -8.65
N LEU A 36 -30.54 13.15 -8.60
CA LEU A 36 -30.78 12.00 -9.45
C LEU A 36 -31.60 10.99 -8.65
N VAL A 37 -32.69 10.50 -9.25
CA VAL A 37 -33.55 9.44 -8.71
C VAL A 37 -32.79 8.11 -8.70
N GLY A 38 -32.00 7.88 -7.65
CA GLY A 38 -31.30 6.62 -7.41
C GLY A 38 -30.03 6.39 -8.22
N GLY A 39 -29.20 5.46 -7.73
CA GLY A 39 -28.02 4.97 -8.45
C GLY A 39 -26.63 5.40 -7.94
N LYS A 40 -26.48 6.00 -6.75
CA LYS A 40 -25.14 6.22 -6.13
C LYS A 40 -24.36 4.91 -5.88
N GLY A 41 -24.99 3.77 -6.14
CA GLY A 41 -24.39 2.44 -6.07
C GLY A 41 -23.45 2.10 -7.23
N GLY A 42 -23.38 2.88 -8.33
CA GLY A 42 -22.52 2.57 -9.48
C GLY A 42 -21.03 2.51 -9.13
N PHE A 43 -20.53 3.47 -8.36
CA PHE A 43 -19.16 3.44 -7.87
C PHE A 43 -18.93 2.28 -6.89
N GLY A 44 -19.88 2.04 -5.98
CA GLY A 44 -19.81 0.94 -5.02
C GLY A 44 -19.91 -0.45 -5.68
N SER A 45 -20.72 -0.62 -6.72
CA SER A 45 -20.84 -1.86 -7.48
C SER A 45 -19.59 -2.10 -8.33
N MET A 46 -19.02 -1.05 -8.91
CA MET A 46 -17.73 -1.09 -9.59
C MET A 46 -16.62 -1.52 -8.62
N LEU A 47 -16.55 -0.93 -7.43
CA LEU A 47 -15.59 -1.34 -6.40
C LEU A 47 -15.80 -2.79 -5.95
N ARG A 48 -17.05 -3.27 -5.82
CA ARG A 48 -17.34 -4.68 -5.51
C ARG A 48 -16.91 -5.63 -6.64
N ALA A 49 -17.14 -5.26 -7.90
CA ALA A 49 -16.75 -6.05 -9.06
C ALA A 49 -15.22 -6.15 -9.17
N ILE A 50 -14.51 -5.03 -9.02
CA ILE A 50 -13.04 -4.99 -9.01
C ILE A 50 -12.51 -5.77 -7.80
N GLY A 51 -13.09 -5.56 -6.61
CA GLY A 51 -12.70 -6.25 -5.39
C GLY A 51 -12.87 -7.77 -5.48
N ALA A 52 -13.85 -8.26 -6.24
CA ALA A 52 -14.05 -9.69 -6.51
C ALA A 52 -12.98 -10.27 -7.46
N GLN A 53 -12.38 -9.45 -8.33
CA GLN A 53 -11.31 -9.85 -9.23
C GLN A 53 -9.91 -9.77 -8.59
N ILE A 54 -9.76 -8.98 -7.53
CA ILE A 54 -8.50 -8.86 -6.82
C ILE A 54 -8.32 -10.06 -5.89
N GLU A 55 -7.43 -10.97 -6.28
CA GLU A 55 -6.96 -12.00 -5.37
C GLU A 55 -6.19 -11.37 -4.20
N LYS A 56 -6.41 -11.89 -2.99
CA LYS A 56 -5.65 -11.46 -1.81
C LYS A 56 -4.17 -11.71 -2.06
N THR A 57 -3.40 -10.62 -2.15
CA THR A 57 -1.94 -10.72 -2.25
C THR A 57 -1.39 -11.35 -0.97
N THR A 58 -0.55 -12.36 -1.11
CA THR A 58 0.17 -12.99 0.01
C THR A 58 1.44 -12.22 0.38
N ASN A 59 1.83 -11.23 -0.43
CA ASN A 59 2.99 -10.40 -0.20
C ASN A 59 2.75 -9.41 0.96
N ARG A 60 3.27 -9.77 2.13
CA ARG A 60 3.24 -8.96 3.36
C ARG A 60 4.43 -7.98 3.47
N GLU A 61 5.32 -7.90 2.48
CA GLU A 61 6.53 -7.08 2.56
C GLU A 61 6.25 -5.57 2.63
N ALA A 62 5.09 -5.15 2.14
CA ALA A 62 4.63 -3.76 2.23
C ALA A 62 4.19 -3.36 3.65
N CYS A 63 3.87 -4.33 4.51
CA CYS A 63 3.47 -4.08 5.89
C CYS A 63 4.65 -3.54 6.71
N ARG A 64 4.32 -2.79 7.77
CA ARG A 64 5.28 -2.30 8.76
C ARG A 64 5.24 -3.14 10.03
N ASP A 65 6.35 -3.21 10.72
CA ASP A 65 6.42 -3.77 12.08
C ASP A 65 6.05 -2.72 13.16
N LEU A 66 6.03 -3.13 14.43
CA LEU A 66 5.73 -2.24 15.56
C LEU A 66 6.78 -1.12 15.77
N SER A 67 7.95 -1.24 15.13
CA SER A 67 8.97 -0.20 15.12
C SER A 67 8.82 0.77 13.94
N GLY A 68 7.85 0.53 13.06
CA GLY A 68 7.57 1.35 11.88
C GLY A 68 8.43 1.03 10.66
N ARG A 69 9.31 0.02 10.72
CA ARG A 69 10.13 -0.43 9.58
C ARG A 69 9.29 -1.32 8.66
N ARG A 70 9.57 -1.31 7.35
CA ARG A 70 8.89 -2.23 6.42
C ARG A 70 9.44 -3.66 6.57
N LEU A 71 8.57 -4.65 6.46
CA LEU A 71 8.95 -6.07 6.54
C LEU A 71 9.94 -6.47 5.43
N ARG A 72 9.89 -5.80 4.27
CA ARG A 72 10.90 -5.94 3.21
C ARG A 72 12.32 -5.73 3.74
N ASP A 73 12.58 -4.56 4.33
CA ASP A 73 13.90 -4.15 4.78
C ASP A 73 14.44 -5.10 5.87
N VAL A 74 13.56 -5.53 6.77
CA VAL A 74 13.88 -6.49 7.83
C VAL A 74 14.27 -7.86 7.26
N ASN A 75 13.54 -8.34 6.25
CA ASN A 75 13.84 -9.62 5.60
C ASN A 75 15.13 -9.57 4.78
N GLU A 76 15.38 -8.45 4.08
CA GLU A 76 16.62 -8.23 3.34
C GLU A 76 17.83 -8.19 4.26
N GLU A 77 17.74 -7.49 5.40
CA GLU A 77 18.80 -7.46 6.42
C GLU A 77 19.08 -8.87 6.96
N LYS A 78 18.04 -9.64 7.27
CA LYS A 78 18.18 -11.05 7.71
C LYS A 78 18.84 -11.91 6.62
N ARG A 79 18.45 -11.75 5.36
CA ARG A 79 19.02 -12.47 4.23
C ARG A 79 20.50 -12.15 4.07
N LEU A 80 20.87 -10.88 4.16
CA LEU A 80 22.27 -10.43 4.10
C LEU A 80 23.11 -11.03 5.23
N LYS A 81 22.61 -10.97 6.47
CA LYS A 81 23.29 -11.59 7.63
C LYS A 81 23.50 -13.10 7.43
N LYS A 82 22.49 -13.81 6.92
CA LYS A 82 22.60 -15.25 6.62
C LYS A 82 23.66 -15.55 5.55
N LEU A 83 23.72 -14.75 4.48
CA LEU A 83 24.72 -14.90 3.41
C LEU A 83 26.15 -14.69 3.94
N LEU A 84 26.35 -13.65 4.76
CA LEU A 84 27.66 -13.37 5.37
C LEU A 84 28.10 -14.50 6.30
N ALA A 85 27.19 -15.02 7.13
CA ALA A 85 27.47 -16.15 8.02
C ALA A 85 27.86 -17.42 7.23
N GLN A 86 27.12 -17.74 6.17
CA GLN A 86 27.44 -18.87 5.28
C GLN A 86 28.81 -18.71 4.61
N LYS A 87 29.14 -17.51 4.13
CA LYS A 87 30.45 -17.22 3.53
C LYS A 87 31.58 -17.39 4.53
N LYS A 88 31.39 -16.93 5.78
CA LYS A 88 32.37 -17.07 6.86
C LYS A 88 32.66 -18.55 7.17
N GLU A 89 31.61 -19.36 7.27
CA GLU A 89 31.74 -20.79 7.55
C GLU A 89 32.47 -21.53 6.42
N LEU A 90 32.12 -21.21 5.17
CA LEU A 90 32.81 -21.78 4.00
C LEU A 90 34.31 -21.47 3.99
N LEU A 91 34.68 -20.23 4.32
CA LEU A 91 36.08 -19.81 4.38
C LEU A 91 36.83 -20.52 5.51
N LYS A 92 36.21 -20.66 6.69
CA LYS A 92 36.78 -21.40 7.83
C LYS A 92 37.03 -22.85 7.47
N ARG A 93 36.05 -23.53 6.85
CA ARG A 93 36.18 -24.93 6.40
C ARG A 93 37.28 -25.09 5.34
N LYS A 94 37.40 -24.14 4.41
CA LYS A 94 38.50 -24.14 3.42
C LYS A 94 39.87 -23.96 4.07
N ALA A 95 39.99 -23.04 5.04
CA ALA A 95 41.24 -22.80 5.76
C ALA A 95 41.66 -24.03 6.58
N GLU A 96 40.71 -24.69 7.25
CA GLU A 96 40.96 -25.91 8.01
C GLU A 96 41.39 -27.07 7.11
N ASN A 97 40.71 -27.27 5.97
CA ASN A 97 41.11 -28.27 4.98
C ASN A 97 42.51 -28.01 4.43
N ARG A 98 42.86 -26.75 4.16
CA ARG A 98 44.21 -26.36 3.70
C ARG A 98 45.26 -26.66 4.76
N ARG A 99 44.98 -26.34 6.03
CA ARG A 99 45.86 -26.64 7.16
C ARG A 99 46.07 -28.14 7.34
N ASN A 100 44.99 -28.92 7.27
CA ASN A 100 45.06 -30.38 7.41
C ASN A 100 45.81 -31.03 6.25
N LYS A 101 45.62 -30.54 5.01
CA LYS A 101 46.38 -30.99 3.85
C LYS A 101 47.87 -30.67 3.99
N LEU A 102 48.22 -29.47 4.46
CA LEU A 102 49.60 -29.08 4.68
C LEU A 102 50.29 -29.97 5.72
N LYS A 103 49.63 -30.24 6.85
CA LYS A 103 50.15 -31.15 7.89
C LYS A 103 50.45 -32.55 7.36
N ARG A 104 49.51 -33.13 6.59
CA ARG A 104 49.71 -34.44 5.96
C ARG A 104 50.90 -34.49 5.01
N MET A 105 51.15 -33.40 4.27
CA MET A 105 52.29 -33.30 3.35
C MET A 105 53.62 -33.13 4.08
N THR A 106 53.64 -32.52 5.26
CA THR A 106 54.86 -32.35 6.07
C THR A 106 55.18 -33.55 6.96
N GLU A 107 54.20 -34.42 7.26
CA GLU A 107 54.37 -35.60 8.11
C GLU A 107 54.78 -36.88 7.33
N GLN A 108 54.77 -36.85 5.99
CA GLN A 108 55.31 -37.92 5.16
C GLN A 108 56.75 -37.56 4.73
N PRO A 109 57.80 -38.27 5.20
CA PRO A 109 59.14 -38.22 4.60
C PRO A 109 59.20 -38.93 3.25
#